data_AF-A0A4Y9QH88-F1
#
_entry.id   AF-A0A4Y9QH88-F1
#
_cell.length_a   1.000
_cell.length_b   1.000
_cell.length_c   1.000
_cell.angle_alpha   90.00
_cell.angle_beta   90.00
_cell.angle_gamma   90.00
#
_symmetry.space_group_name_H-M   'P 1'
#
loop_
_entity.id
_entity.type
_entity.pdbx_description
1 polymer ?
#
loop_
_entity_poly.entity_id
_entity_poly.type
_entity_poly.pdbx_seq_one_letter_code
_entity_poly.pdbx_strand_id
1 'polypeptide(L)'
;MRRHERAERYGESQIRVDLVTNDAPAQSSVPTSRRTRCSAYPLDPAKDEAIRAAVVQVLAEVGYSRLTMDEVAMTAGVGKAAIYRRWSSKADLLVSYIDMESVAGLVLADTGWLRDDLVILLTSIADLLAGPVGRANRALIGILHENPALFDAYRHGPLDRWSAAFTEVFRRAVERGDITPDAATSVAAEAGPGIIIQRWLITGAALDEELVRAVVEQVMIPLLRGATRPPSP
;
A
#
# COMPACT_ATOMS: atom_id res chain seq x y z
N MET A 1 47.02 -19.81 5.73
CA MET A 1 47.29 -19.69 4.28
C MET A 1 46.56 -20.83 3.59
N ARG A 2 45.65 -20.70 2.61
CA ARG A 2 45.04 -19.62 1.82
C ARG A 2 43.63 -20.16 1.49
N ARG A 3 42.53 -19.55 1.97
CA ARG A 3 41.58 -18.76 1.16
C ARG A 3 41.91 -18.74 -0.33
N HIS A 4 41.22 -19.56 -1.11
CA HIS A 4 40.66 -19.29 -2.45
C HIS A 4 39.76 -20.48 -2.80
N GLU A 5 38.78 -20.28 -3.68
CA GLU A 5 37.76 -21.24 -4.15
C GLU A 5 36.43 -21.30 -3.37
N ARG A 6 35.64 -20.24 -3.50
CA ARG A 6 34.18 -20.37 -3.68
C ARG A 6 33.59 -19.09 -4.30
N ALA A 7 34.10 -18.75 -5.47
CA ALA A 7 33.38 -17.90 -6.42
C ALA A 7 32.96 -18.84 -7.54
N GLU A 8 31.68 -19.23 -7.57
CA GLU A 8 30.95 -19.87 -8.70
C GLU A 8 29.72 -20.59 -8.14
N ARG A 9 28.67 -19.81 -7.83
CA ARG A 9 27.26 -20.28 -7.90
C ARG A 9 26.28 -19.11 -7.84
N TYR A 10 26.36 -18.19 -8.79
CA TYR A 10 25.24 -17.30 -9.10
C TYR A 10 24.54 -17.90 -10.31
N GLY A 11 23.70 -18.90 -10.05
CA GLY A 11 22.70 -19.32 -11.01
C GLY A 11 21.64 -18.24 -11.11
N GLU A 12 21.19 -17.97 -12.33
CA GLU A 12 20.08 -17.09 -12.69
C GLU A 12 18.84 -17.43 -11.84
N SER A 13 18.71 -16.81 -10.67
CA SER A 13 17.47 -16.84 -9.91
C SER A 13 16.55 -15.83 -10.56
N GLN A 14 15.63 -16.33 -11.38
CA GLN A 14 14.60 -15.54 -12.01
C GLN A 14 13.70 -14.98 -10.91
N ILE A 15 14.01 -13.77 -10.42
CA ILE A 15 13.23 -13.09 -9.38
C ILE A 15 11.81 -12.95 -9.90
N ARG A 16 10.87 -13.67 -9.27
CA ARG A 16 9.46 -13.49 -9.55
C ARG A 16 9.00 -12.23 -8.80
N VAL A 17 8.80 -11.16 -9.57
CA VAL A 17 8.20 -9.91 -9.10
C VAL A 17 6.75 -9.94 -9.54
N ASP A 18 5.85 -10.28 -8.64
CA ASP A 18 4.43 -10.12 -8.90
C ASP A 18 4.02 -8.72 -8.44
N LEU A 19 3.49 -7.90 -9.35
CA LEU A 19 2.69 -6.74 -8.94
C LEU A 19 1.40 -7.29 -8.33
N VAL A 20 1.02 -6.80 -7.15
CA VAL A 20 -0.23 -7.21 -6.53
C VAL A 20 -1.40 -6.64 -7.34
N THR A 21 -1.81 -7.34 -8.39
CA THR A 21 -3.05 -7.10 -9.13
C THR A 21 -4.15 -8.00 -8.57
N ASN A 22 -5.32 -7.42 -8.32
CA ASN A 22 -6.46 -8.18 -7.80
C ASN A 22 -7.11 -9.02 -8.91
N ASP A 23 -7.05 -10.34 -8.78
CA ASP A 23 -8.06 -11.26 -9.33
C ASP A 23 -9.01 -11.65 -8.20
N ALA A 24 -10.23 -11.12 -8.22
CA ALA A 24 -11.28 -11.48 -7.28
C ALA A 24 -11.99 -12.76 -7.76
N PRO A 25 -12.30 -13.75 -6.88
CA PRO A 25 -13.04 -14.93 -7.28
C PRO A 25 -14.54 -14.62 -7.44
N ALA A 26 -15.10 -15.05 -8.57
CA ALA A 26 -16.53 -15.03 -8.83
C ALA A 26 -17.24 -16.14 -8.04
N GLN A 27 -18.29 -15.80 -7.26
CA GLN A 27 -19.30 -16.77 -6.80
C GLN A 27 -20.72 -16.17 -6.84
N SER A 28 -21.68 -17.03 -7.18
CA SER A 28 -22.98 -16.73 -7.77
C SER A 28 -24.17 -16.63 -6.80
N SER A 29 -25.07 -15.69 -7.11
CA SER A 29 -26.55 -15.74 -7.16
C SER A 29 -27.42 -16.22 -5.99
N VAL A 30 -28.37 -15.36 -5.56
CA VAL A 30 -29.86 -15.54 -5.48
C VAL A 30 -30.53 -14.20 -5.00
N PRO A 31 -31.81 -13.88 -5.33
CA PRO A 31 -32.11 -12.62 -6.00
C PRO A 31 -33.12 -11.62 -5.35
N THR A 32 -33.12 -10.42 -5.97
CA THR A 32 -34.15 -9.35 -6.15
C THR A 32 -34.70 -8.55 -4.96
N SER A 33 -34.20 -7.31 -4.85
CA SER A 33 -35.04 -6.13 -4.60
C SER A 33 -34.58 -4.98 -5.50
N ARG A 34 -35.47 -4.53 -6.38
CA ARG A 34 -35.25 -3.45 -7.35
C ARG A 34 -35.01 -2.13 -6.63
N ARG A 35 -33.75 -1.68 -6.58
CA ARG A 35 -33.39 -0.26 -6.52
C ARG A 35 -32.59 0.05 -7.77
N THR A 36 -33.16 0.92 -8.59
CA THR A 36 -32.58 1.42 -9.84
C THR A 36 -31.20 2.00 -9.56
N ARG A 37 -30.16 1.23 -9.86
CA ARG A 37 -28.76 1.70 -9.90
C ARG A 37 -28.64 2.60 -11.11
N CYS A 38 -28.51 3.91 -10.88
CA CYS A 38 -28.16 4.84 -11.94
C CYS A 38 -26.74 4.52 -12.45
N SER A 39 -26.70 3.82 -13.58
CA SER A 39 -25.67 3.77 -14.61
C SER A 39 -24.20 3.91 -14.19
N ALA A 40 -23.58 2.76 -13.92
CA ALA A 40 -22.16 2.55 -14.17
C ALA A 40 -21.89 2.76 -15.67
N TYR A 41 -21.36 3.92 -16.05
CA TYR A 41 -20.77 4.12 -17.38
C TYR A 41 -19.26 4.14 -17.20
N PRO A 42 -18.50 3.16 -17.72
CA PRO A 42 -17.04 3.25 -17.77
C PRO A 42 -16.68 4.51 -18.56
N LEU A 43 -16.04 5.47 -17.91
CA LEU A 43 -15.45 6.61 -18.60
C LEU A 43 -14.08 6.22 -19.15
N ASP A 44 -13.67 6.95 -20.17
CA ASP A 44 -12.35 6.94 -20.79
C ASP A 44 -11.25 6.89 -19.71
N PRO A 45 -10.43 5.83 -19.66
CA PRO A 45 -9.35 5.68 -18.70
C PRO A 45 -8.43 6.91 -18.61
N ALA A 46 -8.28 7.66 -19.71
CA ALA A 46 -7.49 8.88 -19.73
C ALA A 46 -8.08 10.00 -18.85
N LYS A 47 -9.41 10.09 -18.74
CA LYS A 47 -10.07 11.08 -17.89
C LYS A 47 -10.00 10.71 -16.41
N ASP A 48 -10.11 9.42 -16.11
CA ASP A 48 -9.99 8.94 -14.73
C ASP A 48 -8.56 9.19 -14.21
N GLU A 49 -7.57 8.95 -15.05
CA GLU A 49 -6.17 9.26 -14.76
C GLU A 49 -5.92 10.77 -14.58
N ALA A 50 -6.48 11.62 -15.47
CA ALA A 50 -6.35 13.08 -15.35
C ALA A 50 -6.98 13.61 -14.04
N ILE A 51 -8.14 13.08 -13.66
CA ILE A 51 -8.81 13.46 -12.41
C ILE A 51 -8.01 12.96 -11.20
N ARG A 52 -7.49 11.73 -11.25
CA ARG A 52 -6.63 11.16 -10.19
C ARG A 52 -5.39 12.04 -9.97
N ALA A 53 -4.66 12.35 -11.05
CA ALA A 53 -3.48 13.20 -10.99
C ALA A 53 -3.80 14.60 -10.44
N ALA A 54 -4.93 15.19 -10.85
CA ALA A 54 -5.39 16.48 -10.32
C ALA A 54 -5.72 16.42 -8.82
N VAL A 55 -6.36 15.36 -8.33
CA VAL A 55 -6.63 15.19 -6.90
C VAL A 55 -5.32 15.10 -6.12
N VAL A 56 -4.34 14.31 -6.59
CA VAL A 56 -3.00 14.23 -5.96
C VAL A 56 -2.35 15.60 -5.89
N GLN A 57 -2.35 16.34 -7.00
CA GLN A 57 -1.74 17.66 -7.08
C GLN A 57 -2.41 18.64 -6.10
N VAL A 58 -3.74 18.78 -6.18
CA VAL A 58 -4.48 19.74 -5.32
C VAL A 58 -4.37 19.36 -3.85
N LEU A 59 -4.46 18.07 -3.49
CA LEU A 59 -4.26 17.64 -2.10
C LEU A 59 -2.86 17.96 -1.59
N ALA A 60 -1.83 17.73 -2.40
CA ALA A 60 -0.45 18.00 -2.01
C ALA A 60 -0.15 19.50 -1.89
N GLU A 61 -0.82 20.35 -2.68
CA GLU A 61 -0.62 21.81 -2.67
C GLU A 61 -1.39 22.52 -1.55
N VAL A 62 -2.69 22.21 -1.38
CA VAL A 62 -3.57 23.00 -0.48
C VAL A 62 -4.17 22.19 0.68
N GLY A 63 -4.02 20.86 0.67
CA GLY A 63 -4.57 19.97 1.69
C GLY A 63 -6.08 19.79 1.63
N TYR A 64 -6.60 18.89 2.49
CA TYR A 64 -8.02 18.50 2.48
C TYR A 64 -9.00 19.66 2.72
N SER A 65 -8.70 20.56 3.66
CA SER A 65 -9.64 21.61 4.08
C SER A 65 -9.92 22.62 2.96
N ARG A 66 -8.92 22.92 2.13
CA ARG A 66 -9.02 23.88 1.04
C ARG A 66 -9.36 23.27 -0.31
N LEU A 67 -9.21 21.95 -0.46
CA LEU A 67 -9.58 21.26 -1.70
C LEU A 67 -11.05 21.49 -2.06
N THR A 68 -11.29 21.89 -3.31
CA THR A 68 -12.63 22.01 -3.90
C THR A 68 -12.76 21.15 -5.15
N MET A 69 -13.98 20.66 -5.43
CA MET A 69 -14.26 19.89 -6.65
C MET A 69 -14.08 20.74 -7.92
N ASP A 70 -14.31 22.05 -7.83
CA ASP A 70 -14.09 23.01 -8.92
C ASP A 70 -12.61 23.14 -9.29
N GLU A 71 -11.74 23.22 -8.29
CA GLU A 71 -10.29 23.28 -8.46
C GLU A 71 -9.75 21.98 -9.05
N VAL A 72 -10.25 20.83 -8.60
CA VAL A 72 -9.92 19.53 -9.21
C VAL A 72 -10.37 19.46 -10.67
N ALA A 73 -11.60 19.90 -10.98
CA ALA A 73 -12.11 19.90 -12.35
C ALA A 73 -11.23 20.77 -13.28
N MET A 74 -10.88 21.96 -12.82
CA MET A 74 -9.99 22.88 -13.53
C MET A 74 -8.59 22.30 -13.74
N THR A 75 -7.99 21.72 -12.70
CA THR A 75 -6.65 21.11 -12.75
C THR A 75 -6.62 19.89 -13.67
N ALA A 76 -7.66 19.07 -13.68
CA ALA A 76 -7.80 17.91 -14.56
C ALA A 76 -8.18 18.28 -16.02
N GLY A 77 -8.48 19.55 -16.30
CA GLY A 77 -8.95 19.96 -17.63
C GLY A 77 -10.32 19.38 -18.00
N VAL A 78 -11.16 19.03 -17.03
CA VAL A 78 -12.49 18.46 -17.24
C VAL A 78 -13.59 19.44 -16.85
N GLY A 79 -14.71 19.42 -17.58
CA GLY A 79 -15.83 20.30 -17.27
C GLY A 79 -16.44 20.01 -15.89
N LYS A 80 -16.77 21.06 -15.13
CA LYS A 80 -17.38 20.97 -13.78
C LYS A 80 -18.58 20.01 -13.76
N ALA A 81 -19.49 20.12 -14.73
CA ALA A 81 -20.67 19.27 -14.83
C ALA A 81 -20.34 17.76 -14.95
N ALA A 82 -19.16 17.39 -15.45
CA ALA A 82 -18.72 16.00 -15.49
C ALA A 82 -18.31 15.48 -14.11
N ILE A 83 -17.59 16.28 -13.33
CA ILE A 83 -17.18 15.96 -11.95
C ILE A 83 -18.41 15.85 -11.04
N TYR A 84 -19.28 16.87 -11.02
CA TYR A 84 -20.46 16.90 -10.14
C TYR A 84 -21.52 15.84 -10.48
N ARG A 85 -21.55 15.32 -11.71
CA ARG A 85 -22.43 14.20 -12.08
C ARG A 85 -21.96 12.86 -11.50
N ARG A 86 -20.65 12.69 -11.29
CA ARG A 86 -20.05 11.44 -10.83
C ARG A 86 -19.89 11.40 -9.31
N TRP A 87 -19.54 12.53 -8.71
CA TRP A 87 -19.35 12.64 -7.27
C TRP A 87 -20.28 13.71 -6.72
N SER A 88 -21.16 13.32 -5.81
CA SER A 88 -22.10 14.24 -5.15
C SER A 88 -21.43 15.13 -4.11
N SER A 89 -20.25 14.73 -3.62
CA SER A 89 -19.53 15.45 -2.58
C SER A 89 -18.01 15.32 -2.74
N LYS A 90 -17.28 16.19 -2.04
CA LYS A 90 -15.81 16.09 -1.88
C LYS A 90 -15.38 14.75 -1.29
N ALA A 91 -16.15 14.21 -0.34
CA ALA A 91 -15.87 12.91 0.26
C ALA A 91 -15.99 11.78 -0.77
N ASP A 92 -17.05 11.79 -1.60
CA ASP A 92 -17.24 10.78 -2.64
C ASP A 92 -16.11 10.78 -3.68
N LEU A 93 -15.65 11.98 -4.07
CA LEU A 93 -14.49 12.14 -4.96
C LEU A 93 -13.25 11.52 -4.33
N LEU A 94 -13.01 11.78 -3.05
CA LEU A 94 -11.83 11.30 -2.35
C LEU A 94 -11.88 9.79 -2.06
N VAL A 95 -13.06 9.21 -1.78
CA VAL A 95 -13.25 7.75 -1.74
C VAL A 95 -12.84 7.13 -3.07
N SER A 96 -13.36 7.67 -4.18
CA SER A 96 -13.00 7.17 -5.51
C SER A 96 -11.52 7.33 -5.83
N TYR A 97 -10.87 8.39 -5.36
CA TYR A 97 -9.43 8.59 -5.46
C TYR A 97 -8.65 7.52 -4.67
N ILE A 98 -9.04 7.27 -3.42
CA ILE A 98 -8.41 6.22 -2.58
C ILE A 98 -8.53 4.86 -3.29
N ASP A 99 -9.70 4.55 -3.84
CA ASP A 99 -9.93 3.30 -4.58
C ASP A 99 -9.03 3.19 -5.82
N MET A 100 -8.82 4.29 -6.56
CA MET A 100 -7.92 4.31 -7.72
C MET A 100 -6.45 4.12 -7.32
N GLU A 101 -5.97 4.84 -6.29
CA GLU A 101 -4.58 4.74 -5.82
C GLU A 101 -4.24 3.38 -5.24
N SER A 102 -5.24 2.72 -4.71
CA SER A 102 -5.06 1.45 -4.05
C SER A 102 -4.47 0.39 -5.01
N VAL A 103 -4.62 0.53 -6.32
CA VAL A 103 -4.09 -0.42 -7.34
C VAL A 103 -2.56 -0.31 -7.54
N ALA A 104 -1.88 0.72 -7.01
CA ALA A 104 -0.50 1.02 -7.38
C ALA A 104 0.58 0.60 -6.37
N GLY A 105 1.75 0.20 -6.91
CA GLY A 105 3.06 0.49 -6.31
C GLY A 105 3.67 -0.54 -5.36
N LEU A 106 2.93 -1.56 -4.89
CA LEU A 106 3.53 -2.61 -4.06
C LEU A 106 4.27 -3.65 -4.91
N VAL A 107 5.50 -3.95 -4.51
CA VAL A 107 6.35 -4.95 -5.15
C VAL A 107 6.42 -6.17 -4.23
N LEU A 108 5.79 -7.27 -4.66
CA LEU A 108 5.84 -8.54 -3.94
C LEU A 108 6.84 -9.48 -4.62
N ALA A 109 8.03 -9.60 -4.04
CA ALA A 109 9.05 -10.50 -4.53
C ALA A 109 8.94 -11.90 -3.91
N ASP A 110 9.39 -12.90 -4.66
CA ASP A 110 9.73 -14.23 -4.14
C ASP A 110 11.19 -14.55 -4.49
N THR A 111 12.10 -14.00 -3.68
CA THR A 111 13.55 -14.22 -3.85
C THR A 111 14.02 -15.55 -3.24
N GLY A 112 13.15 -16.19 -2.44
CA GLY A 112 13.49 -17.35 -1.61
C GLY A 112 14.13 -16.98 -0.27
N TRP A 113 14.32 -15.70 0.03
CA TRP A 113 14.91 -15.23 1.28
C TRP A 113 14.01 -14.19 1.96
N LEU A 114 13.49 -14.51 3.15
CA LEU A 114 12.60 -13.61 3.91
C LEU A 114 13.17 -12.19 4.05
N ARG A 115 14.48 -12.07 4.31
CA ARG A 115 15.16 -10.78 4.43
C ARG A 115 14.98 -9.94 3.17
N ASP A 116 15.28 -10.51 2.01
CA ASP A 116 15.31 -9.76 0.75
C ASP A 116 13.88 -9.45 0.29
N ASP A 117 12.95 -10.38 0.50
CA ASP A 117 11.51 -10.17 0.26
C ASP A 117 10.99 -8.98 1.09
N LEU A 118 11.36 -8.89 2.38
CA LEU A 118 10.97 -7.77 3.26
C LEU A 118 11.61 -6.45 2.86
N VAL A 119 12.89 -6.45 2.46
CA VAL A 119 13.57 -5.23 1.99
C VAL A 119 12.87 -4.70 0.74
N ILE A 120 12.56 -5.56 -0.23
CA ILE A 120 11.89 -5.15 -1.47
C ILE A 120 10.50 -4.60 -1.17
N LEU A 121 9.70 -5.30 -0.36
CA LEU A 121 8.35 -4.86 -0.03
C LEU A 121 8.37 -3.52 0.70
N LEU A 122 9.20 -3.37 1.75
CA LEU A 122 9.27 -2.11 2.50
C LEU A 122 9.87 -0.96 1.69
N THR A 123 10.77 -1.23 0.75
CA THR A 123 11.29 -0.20 -0.17
C THR A 123 10.16 0.31 -1.07
N SER A 124 9.35 -0.59 -1.64
CA SER A 124 8.21 -0.19 -2.47
C SER A 124 7.18 0.66 -1.71
N ILE A 125 6.96 0.34 -0.43
CA ILE A 125 6.11 1.13 0.46
C ILE A 125 6.75 2.50 0.75
N ALA A 126 8.04 2.54 1.07
CA ALA A 126 8.77 3.77 1.33
C ALA A 126 8.74 4.72 0.13
N ASP A 127 8.95 4.21 -1.08
CA ASP A 127 8.90 4.98 -2.32
C ASP A 127 7.49 5.54 -2.59
N LEU A 128 6.44 4.72 -2.39
CA LEU A 128 5.06 5.16 -2.53
C LEU A 128 4.73 6.30 -1.55
N LEU A 129 5.17 6.17 -0.30
CA LEU A 129 4.95 7.15 0.77
C LEU A 129 5.77 8.43 0.58
N ALA A 130 6.98 8.34 0.04
CA ALA A 130 7.83 9.49 -0.28
C ALA A 130 7.34 10.25 -1.54
N GLY A 131 6.62 9.55 -2.43
CA GLY A 131 6.08 10.08 -3.66
C GLY A 131 4.92 11.09 -3.50
N PRO A 132 4.43 11.66 -4.62
CA PRO A 132 3.32 12.61 -4.62
C PRO A 132 2.04 12.07 -3.96
N VAL A 133 1.71 10.80 -4.21
CA VAL A 133 0.54 10.11 -3.64
C VAL A 133 0.66 10.03 -2.12
N GLY A 134 1.81 9.64 -1.60
CA GLY A 134 2.08 9.67 -0.16
C GLY A 134 1.90 11.07 0.43
N ARG A 135 2.44 12.11 -0.19
CA ARG A 135 2.24 13.49 0.29
C ARG A 135 0.76 13.90 0.32
N ALA A 136 0.01 13.58 -0.72
CA ALA A 136 -1.44 13.82 -0.76
C ALA A 136 -2.19 13.05 0.33
N ASN A 137 -1.86 11.77 0.52
CA ASN A 137 -2.49 10.90 1.52
C ASN A 137 -2.20 11.33 2.95
N ARG A 138 -1.03 11.93 3.21
CA ARG A 138 -0.71 12.50 4.54
C ARG A 138 -1.72 13.58 4.96
N ALA A 139 -2.21 14.39 4.02
CA ALA A 139 -3.23 15.40 4.27
C ALA A 139 -4.62 14.80 4.57
N LEU A 140 -4.87 13.55 4.16
CA LEU A 140 -6.12 12.84 4.41
C LEU A 140 -6.11 12.08 5.75
N ILE A 141 -4.98 11.50 6.15
CA ILE A 141 -4.90 10.68 7.37
C ILE A 141 -5.39 11.42 8.62
N GLY A 142 -5.04 12.71 8.74
CA GLY A 142 -5.46 13.53 9.88
C GLY A 142 -6.97 13.66 10.04
N ILE A 143 -7.75 13.53 8.96
CA ILE A 143 -9.21 13.73 8.96
C ILE A 143 -10.01 12.42 8.84
N LEU A 144 -9.36 11.26 8.72
CA LEU A 144 -10.07 9.98 8.56
C LEU A 144 -11.01 9.69 9.71
N HIS A 145 -10.61 10.04 10.93
CA HIS A 145 -11.42 9.83 12.13
C HIS A 145 -12.70 10.67 12.16
N GLU A 146 -12.77 11.76 11.39
CA GLU A 146 -13.94 12.65 11.28
C GLU A 146 -14.86 12.26 10.11
N ASN A 147 -14.39 11.39 9.20
CA ASN A 147 -15.12 11.00 8.00
C ASN A 147 -15.13 9.46 7.82
N PRO A 148 -16.19 8.78 8.30
CA PRO A 148 -16.30 7.31 8.23
C PRO A 148 -16.15 6.74 6.82
N ALA A 149 -16.68 7.42 5.80
CA ALA A 149 -16.57 6.94 4.42
C ALA A 149 -15.12 6.92 3.92
N LEU A 150 -14.32 7.93 4.28
CA LEU A 150 -12.89 7.95 3.95
C LEU A 150 -12.12 6.92 4.77
N PHE A 151 -12.46 6.74 6.05
CA PHE A 151 -11.85 5.71 6.88
C PHE A 151 -12.07 4.31 6.31
N ASP A 152 -13.31 3.99 5.93
CA ASP A 152 -13.66 2.70 5.33
C ASP A 152 -12.95 2.48 3.99
N ALA A 153 -12.87 3.51 3.14
CA ALA A 153 -12.13 3.44 1.88
C ALA A 153 -10.63 3.20 2.10
N TYR A 154 -10.01 3.84 3.10
CA TYR A 154 -8.61 3.61 3.44
C TYR A 154 -8.36 2.20 3.99
N ARG A 155 -9.27 1.73 4.86
CA ARG A 155 -9.19 0.41 5.46
C ARG A 155 -9.28 -0.68 4.38
N HIS A 156 -10.31 -0.63 3.55
CA HIS A 156 -10.57 -1.64 2.53
C HIS A 156 -9.77 -1.46 1.23
N GLY A 157 -9.14 -0.30 1.06
CA GLY A 157 -8.28 0.00 -0.06
C GLY A 157 -6.81 -0.29 0.25
N PRO A 158 -6.00 0.73 0.59
CA PRO A 158 -4.57 0.57 0.86
C PRO A 158 -4.22 -0.40 2.00
N LEU A 159 -4.90 -0.32 3.15
CA LEU A 159 -4.47 -1.08 4.34
C LEU A 159 -4.66 -2.59 4.17
N ASP A 160 -5.81 -3.03 3.67
CA ASP A 160 -6.07 -4.45 3.38
C ASP A 160 -5.04 -5.01 2.38
N ARG A 161 -4.61 -4.23 1.38
CA ARG A 161 -3.57 -4.65 0.43
C ARG A 161 -2.18 -4.75 1.02
N TRP A 162 -1.80 -3.80 1.86
CA TRP A 162 -0.53 -3.87 2.55
C TRP A 162 -0.50 -5.09 3.47
N SER A 163 -1.60 -5.31 4.22
CA SER A 163 -1.78 -6.48 5.06
C SER A 163 -1.66 -7.79 4.26
N ALA A 164 -2.32 -7.87 3.11
CA ALA A 164 -2.24 -9.03 2.22
C ALA A 164 -0.81 -9.29 1.70
N ALA A 165 -0.08 -8.24 1.32
CA ALA A 165 1.30 -8.38 0.85
C ALA A 165 2.23 -8.91 1.95
N PHE A 166 2.14 -8.38 3.17
CA PHE A 166 2.91 -8.90 4.31
C PHE A 166 2.51 -10.33 4.66
N THR A 167 1.20 -10.61 4.68
CA THR A 167 0.68 -11.96 4.93
C THR A 167 1.28 -12.96 3.95
N GLU A 168 1.37 -12.60 2.67
CA GLU A 168 1.93 -13.48 1.64
C GLU A 168 3.44 -13.68 1.79
N VAL A 169 4.22 -12.63 2.09
CA VAL A 169 5.65 -12.76 2.39
C VAL A 169 5.87 -13.69 3.58
N PHE A 170 5.12 -13.49 4.67
CA PHE A 170 5.27 -14.32 5.87
C PHE A 170 4.76 -15.74 5.66
N ARG A 171 3.69 -15.96 4.91
CA ARG A 171 3.20 -17.31 4.55
C ARG A 171 4.30 -18.10 3.85
N ARG A 172 4.95 -17.52 2.83
CA ARG A 172 6.07 -18.17 2.11
C ARG A 172 7.24 -18.48 3.03
N ALA A 173 7.58 -17.55 3.93
CA ALA A 173 8.65 -17.75 4.90
C ALA A 173 8.35 -18.87 5.91
N VAL A 174 7.10 -19.00 6.36
CA VAL A 174 6.65 -20.11 7.20
C VAL A 174 6.75 -21.45 6.45
N GLU A 175 6.32 -21.49 5.18
CA GLU A 175 6.41 -22.71 4.36
C GLU A 175 7.84 -23.19 4.13
N ARG A 176 8.79 -22.25 4.05
CA ARG A 176 10.23 -22.55 3.97
C ARG A 176 10.85 -22.91 5.33
N GLY A 177 10.15 -22.65 6.43
CA GLY A 177 10.67 -22.83 7.79
C GLY A 177 11.60 -21.70 8.26
N ASP A 178 11.57 -20.52 7.60
CA ASP A 178 12.38 -19.35 7.98
C ASP A 178 11.93 -18.76 9.33
N ILE A 179 10.62 -18.84 9.62
CA ILE A 179 9.95 -18.34 10.84
C ILE A 179 8.80 -19.26 11.27
N THR A 180 8.32 -19.12 12.50
CA THR A 180 7.13 -19.85 12.98
C THR A 180 5.82 -19.15 12.57
N PRO A 181 4.69 -19.87 12.50
CA PRO A 181 3.37 -19.26 12.31
C PRO A 181 3.06 -18.17 13.34
N ASP A 182 3.43 -18.40 14.60
CA ASP A 182 3.22 -17.43 15.68
C ASP A 182 4.02 -16.14 15.46
N ALA A 183 5.24 -16.25 14.93
CA ALA A 183 6.06 -15.08 14.60
C ALA A 183 5.44 -14.26 13.46
N ALA A 184 4.84 -14.93 12.46
CA ALA A 184 4.21 -14.29 11.30
C ALA A 184 3.01 -13.40 11.66
N THR A 185 2.31 -13.70 12.76
CA THR A 185 1.15 -12.92 13.24
C THR A 185 1.45 -12.12 14.52
N SER A 186 2.71 -12.03 14.91
CA SER A 186 3.11 -11.33 16.14
C SER A 186 3.29 -9.83 15.91
N VAL A 187 3.36 -9.06 16.99
CA VAL A 187 3.74 -7.63 16.96
C VAL A 187 5.10 -7.41 16.26
N ALA A 188 5.99 -8.42 16.23
CA ALA A 188 7.24 -8.33 15.48
C ALA A 188 7.02 -8.15 13.97
N ALA A 189 5.97 -8.76 13.42
CA ALA A 189 5.59 -8.62 12.01
C ALA A 189 5.11 -7.19 11.69
N GLU A 190 4.51 -6.51 12.66
CA GLU A 190 4.01 -5.13 12.53
C GLU A 190 5.11 -4.07 12.69
N ALA A 191 6.26 -4.43 13.27
CA ALA A 191 7.31 -3.47 13.62
C ALA A 191 7.86 -2.69 12.42
N GLY A 192 8.08 -3.36 11.28
CA GLY A 192 8.62 -2.72 10.08
C GLY A 192 7.69 -1.65 9.51
N PRO A 193 6.45 -1.99 9.11
CA PRO A 193 5.46 -1.03 8.65
C PRO A 193 5.21 0.09 9.66
N GLY A 194 5.16 -0.24 10.96
CA GLY A 194 4.96 0.73 12.03
C GLY A 194 6.04 1.81 12.06
N ILE A 195 7.32 1.44 11.95
CA ILE A 195 8.44 2.40 11.93
C ILE A 195 8.39 3.28 10.68
N ILE A 196 8.12 2.69 9.51
CA ILE A 196 8.02 3.45 8.25
C ILE A 196 6.87 4.46 8.31
N ILE A 197 5.69 4.03 8.76
CA ILE A 197 4.52 4.91 8.90
C ILE A 197 4.75 6.00 9.94
N GLN A 198 5.37 5.69 11.09
CA GLN A 198 5.65 6.69 12.12
C GLN A 198 6.59 7.77 11.59
N ARG A 199 7.68 7.39 10.90
CA ARG A 199 8.62 8.34 10.34
C ARG A 199 7.97 9.19 9.25
N TRP A 200 7.24 8.55 8.36
CA TRP A 200 6.53 9.24 7.30
C TRP A 200 5.49 10.24 7.84
N LEU A 201 4.63 9.80 8.76
CA LEU A 201 3.48 10.57 9.21
C LEU A 201 3.86 11.67 10.21
N ILE A 202 4.76 11.35 11.16
CA ILE A 202 5.03 12.21 12.31
C ILE A 202 6.32 13.02 12.11
N THR A 203 7.43 12.37 11.80
CA THR A 203 8.74 13.07 11.77
C THR A 203 9.03 13.71 10.41
N GLY A 204 8.43 13.19 9.34
CA GLY A 204 8.73 13.59 7.97
C GLY A 204 10.16 13.29 7.54
N ALA A 205 10.88 12.43 8.28
CA ALA A 205 12.25 12.04 7.96
C ALA A 205 12.32 11.27 6.63
N ALA A 206 13.50 11.25 6.02
CA ALA A 206 13.74 10.51 4.79
C ALA A 206 13.44 9.01 4.98
N LEU A 207 12.79 8.43 3.97
CA LEU A 207 12.53 7.01 3.85
C LEU A 207 13.49 6.42 2.80
N ASP A 208 14.78 6.41 3.12
CA ASP A 208 15.83 5.94 2.23
C ASP A 208 16.08 4.42 2.36
N GLU A 209 16.87 3.89 1.43
CA GLU A 209 17.23 2.48 1.39
C GLU A 209 17.99 2.05 2.67
N GLU A 210 18.81 2.94 3.24
CA GLU A 210 19.55 2.66 4.46
C GLU A 210 18.60 2.43 5.65
N LEU A 211 17.57 3.26 5.79
CA LEU A 211 16.52 3.07 6.77
C LEU A 211 15.82 1.72 6.58
N VAL A 212 15.35 1.44 5.37
CA VAL A 212 14.60 0.19 5.10
C VAL A 212 15.46 -1.02 5.46
N ARG A 213 16.72 -1.01 5.06
CA ARG A 213 17.67 -2.07 5.39
C ARG A 213 17.89 -2.20 6.90
N ALA A 214 18.08 -1.10 7.61
CA ALA A 214 18.23 -1.10 9.06
C ALA A 214 16.99 -1.65 9.77
N VAL A 215 15.79 -1.25 9.35
CA VAL A 215 14.52 -1.76 9.90
C VAL A 215 14.40 -3.27 9.71
N VAL A 216 14.70 -3.78 8.52
CA VAL A 216 14.62 -5.23 8.27
C VAL A 216 15.69 -5.98 9.06
N GLU A 217 16.94 -5.57 8.96
CA GLU A 217 18.08 -6.33 9.49
C GLU A 217 18.24 -6.23 11.01
N GLN A 218 17.98 -5.06 11.58
CA GLN A 218 18.24 -4.77 12.99
C GLN A 218 16.99 -4.93 13.86
N VAL A 219 15.79 -4.87 13.26
CA VAL A 219 14.53 -4.94 14.01
C VAL A 219 13.73 -6.17 13.62
N MET A 220 13.26 -6.28 12.37
CA MET A 220 12.32 -7.33 11.99
C MET A 220 12.93 -8.72 12.07
N ILE A 221 14.08 -8.95 11.42
CA ILE A 221 14.69 -10.29 11.37
C ILE A 221 15.05 -10.82 12.77
N PRO A 222 15.70 -10.03 13.66
CA PRO A 222 15.96 -10.47 15.03
C PRO A 222 14.68 -10.79 15.83
N LEU A 223 13.63 -9.97 15.70
CA LEU A 223 12.38 -10.18 16.44
C LEU A 223 11.61 -11.40 15.93
N LEU A 224 11.50 -11.56 14.61
CA LEU A 224 10.82 -12.69 13.98
C LEU A 224 11.52 -14.02 14.30
N ARG A 225 12.86 -14.03 14.38
CA ARG A 225 13.64 -15.20 14.82
C ARG A 225 13.66 -15.38 16.33
N GLY A 226 13.54 -14.30 17.11
CA GLY A 226 13.45 -14.37 18.57
C GLY A 226 12.13 -14.95 19.05
N ALA A 227 11.03 -14.65 18.33
CA ALA A 227 9.70 -15.20 18.55
C ALA A 227 9.62 -16.72 18.33
N THR A 228 10.63 -17.34 17.72
CA THR A 228 10.71 -18.80 17.57
C THR A 228 11.25 -19.51 18.82
N ARG A 229 11.67 -18.78 19.88
CA ARG A 229 12.15 -19.37 21.12
C ARG A 229 11.01 -19.36 22.17
N PRO A 230 10.52 -20.53 22.63
CA PRO A 230 9.55 -20.55 23.72
C PRO A 230 10.15 -19.84 24.96
N PRO A 231 9.32 -19.18 25.79
CA PRO A 231 9.79 -18.59 27.03
C PRO A 231 10.51 -19.68 27.83
N SER A 232 11.75 -19.41 28.24
CA SER A 232 12.48 -20.33 29.11
C SER A 232 11.76 -20.39 30.46
N PRO A 233 11.55 -21.59 31.03
CA PRO A 233 10.81 -21.78 32.27
C PRO A 233 11.49 -21.12 33.48
#